data_AF-L0AZY7-F1
#
_entry.id   AF-L0AZY7-F1
#
_cell.length_a   1.000
_cell.length_b   1.000
_cell.length_c   1.000
_cell.angle_alpha   90.00
_cell.angle_beta   90.00
_cell.angle_gamma   90.00
#
_symmetry.space_group_name_H-M   'P 1'
#
loop_
_entity.id
_entity.type
_entity.pdbx_description
1 polymer ?
#
loop_
_entity_poly.entity_id
_entity_poly.type
_entity_poly.pdbx_seq_one_letter_code
_entity_poly.pdbx_strand_id
1 'polypeptide(L)'
;MTPPSTVTIDISQKPPEGQEETIYPPEESSDKVKLGKEELPLGSGFWKFTHKPPSEDSFTVAQVVFGSNTVSDIGVNPSDNIQHLSVWYWKGDQGMTNPLLAEVLKDGNYAYNYNKGGGTSWSPFDGNSRTIQLTGEYLEAKLDHLNCSLNRAVTITLTFQNSSSISDNLTNHGGNNTYCCRCEYHSDNDGHRKISVTLETVSCAHKSADCYKHTINSGGFRLAKIKYHITRGDGQWRRIKHSELAFPIEGQVEIYTFYSSQNPVLIYVDGGSTTGWYKKPTNGNTNDEQWEKVQDGLKDIAPEEIQNNCDNWNKLVGLLKEAGCGGLKECEERAKQQESTKATTEAPKGDLQQSVSSIQATHTTQEEAGSGEDDLGGPAVGNKTDTGNTEKALIVGVTTRDSTDSPSETTTASDSEQPTSRTPSTPAAITGAEIPIAGLLSWSTLGASSGTLAGSAATFFGGWKLYNRSRGDPWVRQI
;
A
#
# COMPACT_ATOMS: atom_id res chain seq x y z
N MET A 1 -16.60 -36.37 25.70
CA MET A 1 -16.02 -35.26 24.91
C MET A 1 -15.42 -35.89 23.67
N THR A 2 -15.93 -35.55 22.49
CA THR A 2 -15.32 -35.93 21.22
C THR A 2 -13.94 -35.27 21.16
N PRO A 3 -12.87 -35.99 20.77
CA PRO A 3 -11.57 -35.35 20.60
C PRO A 3 -11.69 -34.22 19.57
N PRO A 4 -11.03 -33.07 19.78
CA PRO A 4 -11.06 -31.97 18.82
C PRO A 4 -10.53 -32.47 17.47
N SER A 5 -11.17 -32.05 16.39
CA SER A 5 -10.72 -32.39 15.04
C SER A 5 -9.27 -31.94 14.85
N THR A 6 -8.47 -32.82 14.26
CA THR A 6 -7.04 -32.59 14.04
C THR A 6 -6.81 -32.40 12.55
N VAL A 7 -6.51 -31.18 12.12
CA VAL A 7 -6.58 -30.83 10.70
C VAL A 7 -5.24 -30.41 10.12
N THR A 8 -5.05 -30.67 8.82
CA THR A 8 -3.95 -30.08 8.04
C THR A 8 -4.46 -28.84 7.32
N ILE A 9 -3.85 -27.69 7.58
CA ILE A 9 -4.20 -26.42 6.92
C ILE A 9 -3.28 -26.18 5.74
N ASP A 10 -3.81 -26.23 4.52
CA ASP A 10 -3.11 -25.70 3.34
C ASP A 10 -3.46 -24.23 3.11
N ILE A 11 -2.49 -23.34 3.31
CA ILE A 11 -2.67 -21.88 3.18
C ILE A 11 -2.67 -21.41 1.72
N SER A 12 -2.38 -22.30 0.75
CA SER A 12 -2.51 -22.00 -0.69
C SER A 12 -3.94 -22.19 -1.21
N GLN A 13 -4.83 -22.76 -0.39
CA GLN A 13 -6.22 -22.99 -0.75
C GLN A 13 -7.01 -21.68 -0.81
N LYS A 14 -8.01 -21.65 -1.70
CA LYS A 14 -8.97 -20.56 -1.82
C LYS A 14 -10.37 -21.12 -2.08
N PRO A 15 -11.44 -20.42 -1.67
CA PRO A 15 -12.79 -20.77 -2.09
C PRO A 15 -12.90 -20.80 -3.62
N PRO A 16 -13.81 -21.62 -4.18
CA PRO A 16 -14.11 -21.62 -5.60
C PRO A 16 -14.44 -20.22 -6.12
N GLU A 17 -14.23 -20.00 -7.41
CA GLU A 17 -14.53 -18.71 -8.03
C GLU A 17 -16.00 -18.32 -7.81
N GLY A 18 -16.24 -17.06 -7.44
CA GLY A 18 -17.57 -16.55 -7.09
C GLY A 18 -18.06 -16.90 -5.69
N GLN A 19 -17.29 -17.68 -4.90
CA GLN A 19 -17.63 -17.98 -3.51
C GLN A 19 -16.73 -17.21 -2.53
N GLU A 20 -17.33 -16.73 -1.44
CA GLU A 20 -16.61 -16.17 -0.28
C GLU A 20 -16.27 -17.26 0.73
N GLU A 21 -17.10 -18.32 0.74
CA GLU A 21 -17.15 -19.50 1.59
C GLU A 21 -16.64 -20.81 0.99
N THR A 22 -15.81 -21.63 1.64
CA THR A 22 -15.82 -23.08 1.38
C THR A 22 -15.46 -23.93 2.60
N ILE A 23 -15.68 -25.24 2.54
CA ILE A 23 -15.22 -26.21 3.55
C ILE A 23 -14.28 -27.20 2.86
N TYR A 24 -13.12 -27.47 3.46
CA TYR A 24 -12.15 -28.41 2.89
C TYR A 24 -11.44 -29.24 3.97
N PRO A 25 -11.00 -30.47 3.63
CA PRO A 25 -11.30 -31.19 2.39
C PRO A 25 -12.79 -31.57 2.28
N PRO A 26 -13.35 -31.73 1.06
CA PRO A 26 -14.80 -31.87 0.84
C PRO A 26 -15.43 -33.22 1.25
N GLU A 27 -14.64 -34.24 1.62
CA GLU A 27 -15.12 -35.59 1.93
C GLU A 27 -15.62 -35.77 3.37
N GLU A 28 -16.12 -36.96 3.75
CA GLU A 28 -16.55 -37.30 5.13
C GLU A 28 -15.39 -37.42 6.15
N SER A 29 -14.32 -36.66 5.95
CA SER A 29 -13.30 -36.49 6.98
C SER A 29 -13.88 -35.76 8.18
N SER A 30 -13.51 -36.19 9.39
CA SER A 30 -13.72 -35.42 10.63
C SER A 30 -12.89 -34.13 10.66
N ASP A 31 -11.90 -34.02 9.77
CA ASP A 31 -10.83 -33.03 9.84
C ASP A 31 -11.08 -31.87 8.86
N LYS A 32 -12.27 -31.27 8.98
CA LYS A 32 -12.74 -30.19 8.10
C LYS A 32 -12.38 -28.81 8.64
N VAL A 33 -12.07 -27.91 7.72
CA VAL A 33 -11.83 -26.49 7.99
C VAL A 33 -12.73 -25.65 7.10
N LYS A 34 -13.37 -24.65 7.70
CA LYS A 34 -14.08 -23.58 7.02
C LYS A 34 -13.06 -22.54 6.54
N LEU A 35 -13.05 -22.25 5.24
CA LEU A 35 -12.17 -21.30 4.59
C LEU A 35 -12.98 -20.10 4.10
N GLY A 36 -12.85 -18.97 4.79
CA GLY A 36 -13.43 -17.68 4.40
C GLY A 36 -12.47 -16.83 3.59
N LYS A 37 -12.99 -16.09 2.61
CA LYS A 37 -12.26 -15.09 1.83
C LYS A 37 -12.95 -13.73 1.97
N GLU A 38 -12.19 -12.72 2.36
CA GLU A 38 -12.66 -11.32 2.43
C GLU A 38 -11.56 -10.34 1.98
N GLU A 39 -11.92 -9.15 1.52
CA GLU A 39 -10.94 -8.08 1.28
C GLU A 39 -10.76 -7.27 2.56
N LEU A 40 -9.60 -7.40 3.21
CA LEU A 40 -9.33 -6.74 4.49
C LEU A 40 -7.90 -6.17 4.57
N PRO A 41 -7.74 -4.85 4.76
CA PRO A 41 -8.80 -3.84 4.90
C PRO A 41 -9.65 -3.65 3.64
N LEU A 42 -10.91 -3.25 3.79
CA LEU A 42 -11.83 -3.10 2.66
C LEU A 42 -11.28 -2.10 1.64
N GLY A 43 -11.26 -2.49 0.37
CA GLY A 43 -10.80 -1.65 -0.74
C GLY A 43 -9.28 -1.49 -0.85
N SER A 44 -8.50 -2.18 0.00
CA SER A 44 -7.04 -2.09 0.05
C SER A 44 -6.32 -2.90 -1.04
N GLY A 45 -7.01 -3.80 -1.73
CA GLY A 45 -6.40 -4.75 -2.67
C GLY A 45 -5.73 -5.95 -2.01
N PHE A 46 -6.06 -6.26 -0.75
CA PHE A 46 -5.54 -7.44 -0.05
C PHE A 46 -6.65 -8.42 0.30
N TRP A 47 -6.48 -9.67 -0.15
CA TRP A 47 -7.35 -10.77 0.26
C TRP A 47 -6.87 -11.34 1.58
N LYS A 48 -7.80 -11.61 2.49
CA LYS A 48 -7.58 -12.38 3.70
C LYS A 48 -8.32 -13.70 3.58
N PHE A 49 -7.59 -14.79 3.79
CA PHE A 49 -8.12 -16.15 3.83
C PHE A 49 -8.09 -16.64 5.27
N THR A 50 -9.24 -16.99 5.82
CA THR A 50 -9.40 -17.34 7.23
C THR A 50 -9.82 -18.79 7.37
N HIS A 51 -8.99 -19.58 8.04
CA HIS A 51 -9.19 -20.99 8.36
C HIS A 51 -9.77 -21.10 9.78
N LYS A 52 -10.98 -21.65 9.88
CA LYS A 52 -11.75 -21.79 11.12
C LYS A 52 -12.37 -23.18 11.25
N PRO A 53 -12.69 -23.63 12.47
CA PRO A 53 -13.51 -24.83 12.64
C PRO A 53 -14.92 -24.62 12.04
N PRO A 54 -15.56 -25.64 11.44
CA PRO A 54 -16.90 -25.51 10.86
C PRO A 54 -18.01 -25.22 11.89
N SER A 55 -17.90 -25.77 13.10
CA SER A 55 -18.97 -25.75 14.11
C SER A 55 -18.49 -25.57 15.56
N GLU A 56 -17.19 -25.50 15.80
CA GLU A 56 -16.58 -25.36 17.14
C GLU A 56 -15.98 -23.96 17.32
N ASP A 57 -15.53 -23.62 18.54
CA ASP A 57 -14.84 -22.33 18.81
C ASP A 57 -13.32 -22.40 18.57
N SER A 58 -12.77 -23.62 18.51
CA SER A 58 -11.35 -23.90 18.32
C SER A 58 -11.14 -25.26 17.67
N PHE A 59 -9.94 -25.54 17.18
CA PHE A 59 -9.56 -26.83 16.60
C PHE A 59 -8.07 -27.09 16.74
N THR A 60 -7.68 -28.37 16.67
CA THR A 60 -6.28 -28.77 16.77
C THR A 60 -5.63 -28.81 15.39
N VAL A 61 -4.48 -28.16 15.23
CA VAL A 61 -3.74 -28.19 13.97
C VAL A 61 -2.70 -29.30 14.02
N ALA A 62 -2.79 -30.25 13.10
CA ALA A 62 -1.74 -31.25 12.90
C ALA A 62 -0.52 -30.63 12.21
N GLN A 63 -0.76 -29.87 11.13
CA GLN A 63 0.28 -29.31 10.30
C GLN A 63 -0.26 -28.12 9.48
N VAL A 64 0.63 -27.17 9.16
CA VAL A 64 0.38 -26.17 8.13
C VAL A 64 1.25 -26.46 6.92
N VAL A 65 0.67 -26.35 5.72
CA VAL A 65 1.37 -26.54 4.43
C VAL A 65 1.07 -25.39 3.48
N PHE A 66 1.96 -25.19 2.51
CA PHE A 66 1.77 -24.32 1.36
C PHE A 66 1.92 -25.16 0.10
N GLY A 67 0.78 -25.61 -0.43
CA GLY A 67 0.73 -26.67 -1.44
C GLY A 67 1.29 -27.97 -0.85
N SER A 68 2.37 -28.50 -1.43
CA SER A 68 3.03 -29.73 -0.95
C SER A 68 4.08 -29.49 0.14
N ASN A 69 4.41 -28.24 0.46
CA ASN A 69 5.53 -27.92 1.34
C ASN A 69 5.07 -27.67 2.77
N THR A 70 5.76 -28.23 3.74
CA THR A 70 5.49 -27.97 5.16
C THR A 70 5.88 -26.55 5.55
N VAL A 71 5.06 -25.91 6.39
CA VAL A 71 5.31 -24.58 6.95
C VAL A 71 5.31 -24.68 8.48
N SER A 72 6.49 -24.72 9.08
CA SER A 72 6.64 -24.92 10.53
C SER A 72 6.80 -23.63 11.34
N ASP A 73 7.13 -22.51 10.69
CA ASP A 73 7.49 -21.24 11.34
C ASP A 73 6.40 -20.16 11.24
N ILE A 74 5.19 -20.50 10.77
CA ILE A 74 4.05 -19.57 10.64
C ILE A 74 3.40 -19.17 11.96
N GLY A 75 3.87 -19.74 13.08
CA GLY A 75 3.36 -19.48 14.43
C GLY A 75 2.26 -20.43 14.90
N VAL A 76 2.11 -21.58 14.25
CA VAL A 76 1.25 -22.69 14.69
C VAL A 76 2.11 -23.94 14.80
N ASN A 77 2.16 -24.55 15.97
CA ASN A 77 2.86 -25.81 16.22
C ASN A 77 1.88 -26.99 16.08
N PRO A 78 2.38 -28.20 15.77
CA PRO A 78 1.57 -29.41 15.86
C PRO A 78 0.93 -29.55 17.23
N SER A 79 -0.35 -29.91 17.24
CA SER A 79 -1.20 -30.02 18.44
C SER A 79 -1.59 -28.70 19.11
N ASP A 80 -1.29 -27.55 18.50
CA ASP A 80 -1.85 -26.28 18.95
C ASP A 80 -3.37 -26.27 18.75
N ASN A 81 -4.10 -25.94 19.82
CA ASN A 81 -5.52 -25.62 19.75
C ASN A 81 -5.67 -24.12 19.45
N ILE A 82 -6.22 -23.76 18.29
CA ILE A 82 -6.36 -22.37 17.85
C ILE A 82 -7.81 -22.07 17.47
N GLN A 83 -8.18 -20.79 17.52
CA GLN A 83 -9.50 -20.31 17.12
C GLN A 83 -9.55 -20.05 15.61
N HIS A 84 -8.48 -19.47 15.05
CA HIS A 84 -8.30 -19.34 13.60
C HIS A 84 -6.84 -19.13 13.18
N LEU A 85 -6.57 -19.44 11.91
CA LEU A 85 -5.39 -18.99 11.17
C LEU A 85 -5.86 -18.15 9.98
N SER A 86 -5.42 -16.89 9.89
CA SER A 86 -5.69 -16.03 8.72
C SER A 86 -4.41 -15.73 7.96
N VAL A 87 -4.47 -15.71 6.63
CA VAL A 87 -3.34 -15.38 5.76
C VAL A 87 -3.73 -14.32 4.74
N TRP A 88 -2.92 -13.27 4.60
CA TRP A 88 -3.13 -12.20 3.65
C TRP A 88 -2.33 -12.41 2.37
N TYR A 89 -2.97 -12.10 1.24
CA TYR A 89 -2.39 -12.12 -0.08
C TYR A 89 -2.69 -10.82 -0.81
N TRP A 90 -1.83 -10.42 -1.72
CA TRP A 90 -2.12 -9.30 -2.61
C TRP A 90 -3.02 -9.76 -3.76
N LYS A 91 -4.09 -9.00 -4.03
CA LYS A 91 -5.04 -9.28 -5.11
C LYS A 91 -4.41 -9.29 -6.50
N GLY A 92 -3.29 -8.57 -6.69
CA GLY A 92 -2.54 -8.59 -7.94
C GLY A 92 -1.76 -9.88 -8.17
N ASP A 93 -1.51 -10.68 -7.12
CA ASP A 93 -0.91 -12.01 -7.23
C ASP A 93 -2.01 -13.06 -7.46
N GLN A 94 -2.42 -13.21 -8.72
CA GLN A 94 -3.49 -14.13 -9.13
C GLN A 94 -3.21 -15.60 -8.75
N GLY A 95 -1.92 -15.96 -8.69
CA GLY A 95 -1.47 -17.28 -8.32
C GLY A 95 -1.42 -17.53 -6.82
N MET A 96 -1.60 -16.49 -5.99
CA MET A 96 -1.42 -16.56 -4.53
C MET A 96 -0.09 -17.22 -4.16
N THR A 97 0.96 -16.88 -4.92
CA THR A 97 2.30 -17.45 -4.79
C THR A 97 3.08 -16.81 -3.64
N ASN A 98 2.69 -15.61 -3.23
CA ASN A 98 3.36 -14.81 -2.22
C ASN A 98 2.39 -14.42 -1.10
N PRO A 99 2.15 -15.31 -0.11
CA PRO A 99 1.48 -14.90 1.12
C PRO A 99 2.29 -13.79 1.80
N LEU A 100 1.62 -12.85 2.44
CA LEU A 100 2.25 -11.66 3.02
C LEU A 100 2.39 -11.81 4.54
N LEU A 101 1.26 -11.98 5.21
CA LEU A 101 1.13 -11.95 6.66
C LEU A 101 0.25 -13.10 7.11
N ALA A 102 0.56 -13.70 8.25
CA ALA A 102 -0.25 -14.67 8.94
C ALA A 102 -0.66 -14.12 10.30
N GLU A 103 -1.90 -14.39 10.70
CA GLU A 103 -2.47 -14.09 12.02
C GLU A 103 -3.00 -15.39 12.62
N VAL A 104 -2.49 -15.75 13.78
CA VAL A 104 -2.97 -16.88 14.58
C VAL A 104 -3.71 -16.33 15.78
N LEU A 105 -4.96 -16.73 15.98
CA LEU A 105 -5.71 -16.44 17.20
C LEU A 105 -5.72 -17.68 18.10
N LYS A 106 -5.05 -17.60 19.25
CA LYS A 106 -4.93 -18.68 20.24
C LYS A 106 -5.17 -18.12 21.64
N ASP A 107 -6.12 -18.72 22.36
CA ASP A 107 -6.48 -18.32 23.73
C ASP A 107 -6.78 -16.82 23.86
N GLY A 108 -7.46 -16.23 22.87
CA GLY A 108 -7.76 -14.80 22.82
C GLY A 108 -6.56 -13.89 22.48
N ASN A 109 -5.40 -14.45 22.18
CA ASN A 109 -4.18 -13.73 21.81
C ASN A 109 -3.87 -13.90 20.32
N TYR A 110 -3.50 -12.80 19.67
CA TYR A 110 -3.08 -12.73 18.28
C TYR A 110 -1.56 -12.84 18.19
N ALA A 111 -1.07 -13.76 17.37
CA ALA A 111 0.32 -13.82 16.95
C ALA A 111 0.42 -13.51 15.46
N TYR A 112 1.36 -12.64 15.09
CA TYR A 112 1.56 -12.23 13.70
C TYR A 112 2.92 -12.70 13.20
N ASN A 113 2.94 -13.31 12.02
CA ASN A 113 4.17 -13.74 11.36
C ASN A 113 4.14 -13.23 9.92
N TYR A 114 5.26 -12.68 9.44
CA TYR A 114 5.38 -12.24 8.05
C TYR A 114 6.21 -13.23 7.24
N ASN A 115 5.88 -13.35 5.95
CA ASN A 115 6.61 -14.22 5.04
C ASN A 115 7.94 -13.55 4.64
N LYS A 116 9.03 -14.32 4.67
CA LYS A 116 10.37 -13.89 4.21
C LYS A 116 10.60 -14.09 2.71
N GLY A 117 9.69 -14.79 2.03
CA GLY A 117 9.78 -15.17 0.62
C GLY A 117 9.41 -16.63 0.39
N GLY A 118 8.82 -16.93 -0.77
CA GLY A 118 8.52 -18.31 -1.21
C GLY A 118 7.40 -19.03 -0.46
N GLY A 119 6.79 -18.41 0.55
CA GLY A 119 5.57 -18.90 1.22
C GLY A 119 5.78 -19.96 2.29
N THR A 120 7.02 -20.46 2.44
CA THR A 120 7.36 -21.54 3.36
C THR A 120 8.27 -21.13 4.51
N SER A 121 8.74 -19.86 4.53
CA SER A 121 9.52 -19.36 5.65
C SER A 121 9.00 -18.02 6.16
N TRP A 122 8.83 -17.98 7.47
CA TRP A 122 8.12 -16.95 8.19
C TRP A 122 8.96 -16.42 9.34
N SER A 123 8.62 -15.24 9.83
CA SER A 123 9.24 -14.68 11.03
C SER A 123 8.25 -13.90 11.87
N PRO A 124 8.39 -13.93 13.21
CA PRO A 124 7.55 -13.15 14.10
C PRO A 124 7.62 -11.69 13.74
N PHE A 125 6.45 -11.07 13.67
CA PHE A 125 6.34 -9.65 13.34
C PHE A 125 6.81 -8.75 14.49
N ASP A 126 6.58 -9.15 15.75
CA ASP A 126 6.85 -8.32 16.91
C ASP A 126 7.20 -9.08 18.20
N GLY A 127 7.65 -10.34 18.08
CA GLY A 127 8.22 -11.15 19.16
C GLY A 127 7.27 -11.54 20.31
N ASN A 128 6.14 -10.85 20.47
CA ASN A 128 5.15 -11.07 21.53
C ASN A 128 3.74 -11.18 20.95
N SER A 129 2.93 -12.08 21.50
CA SER A 129 1.49 -12.13 21.22
C SER A 129 0.79 -10.88 21.76
N ARG A 130 -0.28 -10.45 21.07
CA ARG A 130 -1.07 -9.26 21.41
C ARG A 130 -2.50 -9.65 21.76
N THR A 131 -3.12 -8.94 22.69
CA THR A 131 -4.56 -9.06 22.97
C THR A 131 -5.43 -8.25 21.99
N ILE A 132 -4.82 -7.33 21.24
CA ILE A 132 -5.51 -6.44 20.30
C ILE A 132 -5.13 -6.81 18.87
N GLN A 133 -6.15 -7.07 18.05
CA GLN A 133 -6.00 -7.38 16.64
C GLN A 133 -5.43 -6.19 15.86
N LEU A 134 -4.51 -6.46 14.92
CA LEU A 134 -4.10 -5.47 13.92
C LEU A 134 -5.28 -5.15 13.01
N THR A 135 -5.64 -3.88 12.91
CA THR A 135 -6.76 -3.42 12.10
C THR A 135 -6.43 -2.10 11.40
N GLY A 136 -7.29 -1.73 10.44
CA GLY A 136 -7.28 -0.42 9.79
C GLY A 136 -5.95 -0.08 9.11
N GLU A 137 -5.53 1.18 9.27
CA GLU A 137 -4.37 1.73 8.60
C GLU A 137 -3.06 1.08 8.98
N TYR A 138 -2.93 0.66 10.24
CA TYR A 138 -1.72 0.02 10.72
C TYR A 138 -1.52 -1.33 10.03
N LEU A 139 -2.58 -2.14 9.93
CA LEU A 139 -2.55 -3.38 9.17
C LEU A 139 -2.23 -3.12 7.70
N GLU A 140 -2.92 -2.16 7.06
CA GLU A 140 -2.69 -1.85 5.64
C GLU A 140 -1.26 -1.40 5.36
N ALA A 141 -0.69 -0.54 6.19
CA ALA A 141 0.68 -0.07 6.01
C ALA A 141 1.70 -1.22 6.08
N LYS A 142 1.44 -2.23 6.91
CA LYS A 142 2.30 -3.41 7.01
C LYS A 142 2.12 -4.34 5.81
N LEU A 143 0.89 -4.52 5.32
CA LEU A 143 0.62 -5.25 4.08
C LEU A 143 1.25 -4.55 2.86
N ASP A 144 1.18 -3.22 2.76
CA ASP A 144 1.81 -2.44 1.69
C ASP A 144 3.32 -2.65 1.65
N HIS A 145 3.96 -2.67 2.83
CA HIS A 145 5.38 -2.95 2.95
C HIS A 145 5.69 -4.38 2.51
N LEU A 146 4.98 -5.39 3.02
CA LEU A 146 5.21 -6.79 2.64
C LEU A 146 4.98 -7.01 1.13
N ASN A 147 3.95 -6.38 0.57
CA ASN A 147 3.64 -6.46 -0.85
C ASN A 147 4.74 -5.87 -1.75
N CYS A 148 5.34 -4.78 -1.30
CA CYS A 148 6.47 -4.17 -1.97
C CYS A 148 7.72 -5.06 -1.95
N SER A 149 8.00 -5.71 -0.82
CA SER A 149 9.15 -6.61 -0.68
C SER A 149 8.96 -7.91 -1.48
N LEU A 150 7.78 -8.53 -1.36
CA LEU A 150 7.52 -9.88 -1.87
C LEU A 150 6.97 -9.89 -3.31
N ASN A 151 6.16 -8.90 -3.69
CA ASN A 151 5.52 -8.84 -5.02
C ASN A 151 6.05 -7.71 -5.92
N ARG A 152 7.05 -6.95 -5.45
CA ARG A 152 7.59 -5.76 -6.14
C ARG A 152 6.50 -4.74 -6.47
N ALA A 153 5.48 -4.67 -5.63
CA ALA A 153 4.28 -3.87 -5.86
C ALA A 153 4.21 -2.72 -4.85
N VAL A 154 4.48 -1.50 -5.30
CA VAL A 154 4.64 -0.31 -4.44
C VAL A 154 3.33 0.45 -4.29
N THR A 155 3.16 1.14 -3.18
CA THR A 155 2.06 2.08 -2.95
C THR A 155 2.59 3.50 -2.95
N ILE A 156 2.05 4.37 -3.83
CA ILE A 156 2.38 5.79 -3.82
C ILE A 156 1.48 6.51 -2.79
N THR A 157 2.10 7.35 -1.96
CA THR A 157 1.41 8.19 -0.99
C THR A 157 1.54 9.66 -1.35
N LEU A 158 0.40 10.27 -1.72
CA LEU A 158 0.30 11.66 -2.17
C LEU A 158 -0.03 12.65 -1.05
N THR A 159 0.12 12.26 0.22
CA THR A 159 -0.04 13.19 1.36
C THR A 159 0.96 14.34 1.23
N PHE A 160 0.49 15.60 1.31
CA PHE A 160 1.35 16.76 1.05
C PHE A 160 2.62 16.78 1.90
N GLN A 161 2.51 16.52 3.21
CA GLN A 161 3.68 16.51 4.10
C GLN A 161 4.68 15.42 3.73
N ASN A 162 4.21 14.28 3.19
CA ASN A 162 5.09 13.23 2.68
C ASN A 162 5.83 13.73 1.45
N SER A 163 5.11 14.26 0.46
CA SER A 163 5.72 14.75 -0.79
C SER A 163 6.68 15.91 -0.56
N SER A 164 6.29 16.92 0.25
CA SER A 164 7.11 18.10 0.53
C SER A 164 8.37 17.77 1.34
N SER A 165 8.24 16.97 2.41
CA SER A 165 9.41 16.63 3.23
C SER A 165 10.43 15.81 2.46
N ILE A 166 9.98 14.92 1.57
CA ILE A 166 10.87 14.08 0.77
C ILE A 166 11.59 14.91 -0.31
N SER A 167 10.91 15.83 -0.98
CA SER A 167 11.55 16.70 -1.97
C SER A 167 12.54 17.68 -1.33
N ASP A 168 12.24 18.22 -0.15
CA ASP A 168 13.07 19.20 0.55
C ASP A 168 14.39 18.59 1.07
N ASN A 169 14.44 17.28 1.29
CA ASN A 169 15.67 16.58 1.67
C ASN A 169 16.76 16.66 0.60
N LEU A 170 16.38 16.82 -0.67
CA LEU A 170 17.31 16.97 -1.79
C LEU A 170 18.07 18.30 -1.71
N THR A 171 17.36 19.38 -1.36
CA THR A 171 17.90 20.75 -1.46
C THR A 171 18.83 21.11 -0.31
N ASN A 172 18.67 20.48 0.87
CA ASN A 172 19.35 20.91 2.09
C ASN A 172 20.50 20.00 2.55
N HIS A 173 20.49 18.70 2.23
CA HIS A 173 21.39 17.74 2.90
C HIS A 173 22.03 16.68 2.01
N GLY A 174 21.88 16.75 0.68
CA GLY A 174 22.29 15.64 -0.20
C GLY A 174 21.56 14.33 0.13
N GLY A 175 20.38 14.45 0.75
CA GLY A 175 19.56 13.32 1.17
C GLY A 175 18.85 12.69 -0.01
N ASN A 176 18.56 11.40 0.11
CA ASN A 176 17.79 10.67 -0.89
C ASN A 176 16.33 11.18 -0.92
N ASN A 177 15.91 11.78 -2.03
CA ASN A 177 14.52 12.20 -2.31
C ASN A 177 13.60 11.01 -2.65
N THR A 178 13.92 9.85 -2.12
CA THR A 178 13.28 8.60 -2.43
C THR A 178 12.61 8.06 -1.19
N TYR A 179 11.51 7.35 -1.41
CA TYR A 179 10.86 6.54 -0.41
C TYR A 179 10.47 5.22 -1.04
N CYS A 180 10.39 4.20 -0.20
CA CYS A 180 9.63 3.00 -0.46
C CYS A 180 9.50 2.32 0.88
N CYS A 181 8.31 1.80 1.15
CA CYS A 181 8.10 0.68 2.05
C CYS A 181 8.91 0.83 3.34
N ARG A 182 8.56 1.77 4.24
CA ARG A 182 9.29 2.04 5.49
C ARG A 182 9.68 0.73 6.17
N CYS A 183 10.90 0.31 5.92
CA CYS A 183 11.37 -1.02 6.24
C CYS A 183 12.23 -0.86 7.47
N GLU A 184 11.72 -1.36 8.59
CA GLU A 184 12.41 -1.39 9.87
C GLU A 184 13.75 -2.16 9.79
N TYR A 185 13.95 -2.93 8.71
CA TYR A 185 15.09 -3.79 8.44
C TYR A 185 16.03 -3.30 7.34
N HIS A 186 15.75 -2.14 6.73
CA HIS A 186 16.56 -1.58 5.66
C HIS A 186 17.23 -0.31 6.19
N SER A 187 18.54 -0.40 6.41
CA SER A 187 19.38 0.76 6.79
C SER A 187 19.36 1.79 5.67
N ASP A 188 19.51 3.09 5.97
CA ASP A 188 19.37 4.20 5.02
C ASP A 188 20.22 4.17 3.71
N ASN A 189 21.09 3.18 3.53
CA ASN A 189 22.08 3.08 2.47
C ASN A 189 21.77 2.04 1.38
N ASP A 190 20.62 1.37 1.41
CA ASP A 190 20.48 0.08 0.73
C ASP A 190 19.74 0.12 -0.62
N GLY A 191 19.55 1.29 -1.23
CA GLY A 191 19.01 1.39 -2.59
C GLY A 191 17.61 0.77 -2.76
N HIS A 192 16.94 0.45 -1.64
CA HIS A 192 15.61 -0.18 -1.63
C HIS A 192 14.48 0.82 -1.75
N ARG A 193 14.79 2.12 -1.76
CA ARG A 193 13.82 3.18 -2.08
C ARG A 193 13.55 3.18 -3.59
N LYS A 194 12.29 3.05 -4.01
CA LYS A 194 11.86 2.78 -5.39
C LYS A 194 11.02 3.90 -5.98
N ILE A 195 10.49 4.78 -5.13
CA ILE A 195 9.73 5.96 -5.56
C ILE A 195 10.59 7.18 -5.28
N SER A 196 10.94 7.96 -6.30
CA SER A 196 11.53 9.29 -6.13
C SER A 196 10.46 10.37 -6.13
N VAL A 197 10.71 11.46 -5.42
CA VAL A 197 9.85 12.66 -5.41
C VAL A 197 10.67 13.87 -5.79
N THR A 198 10.23 14.61 -6.80
CA THR A 198 10.78 15.92 -7.16
C THR A 198 9.69 16.98 -7.07
N LEU A 199 10.09 18.18 -6.63
CA LEU A 199 9.26 19.37 -6.75
C LEU A 199 9.49 19.92 -8.16
N GLU A 200 8.43 19.99 -8.95
CA GLU A 200 8.43 20.55 -10.29
C GLU A 200 7.60 21.84 -10.30
N THR A 201 7.98 22.78 -11.16
CA THR A 201 7.24 24.02 -11.34
C THR A 201 6.76 24.10 -12.79
N VAL A 202 5.44 24.06 -12.97
CA VAL A 202 4.81 24.29 -14.27
C VAL A 202 4.53 25.78 -14.41
N SER A 203 4.93 26.42 -15.51
CA SER A 203 4.79 27.88 -15.66
C SER A 203 4.47 28.35 -17.09
N CYS A 204 3.68 29.43 -17.21
CA CYS A 204 3.60 30.24 -18.43
C CYS A 204 3.98 31.69 -18.12
N ALA A 205 4.94 32.23 -18.87
CA ALA A 205 5.43 33.61 -18.76
C ALA A 205 5.86 34.01 -17.33
N HIS A 206 4.95 34.60 -16.56
CA HIS A 206 5.18 35.12 -15.20
C HIS A 206 4.25 34.48 -14.15
N LYS A 207 3.62 33.37 -14.50
CA LYS A 207 2.76 32.56 -13.62
C LYS A 207 3.36 31.18 -13.46
N SER A 208 3.24 30.61 -12.27
CA SER A 208 3.70 29.27 -11.98
C SER A 208 2.80 28.56 -10.98
N ALA A 209 2.80 27.24 -11.03
CA ALA A 209 2.18 26.36 -10.06
C ALA A 209 3.16 25.22 -9.78
N ASP A 210 3.33 24.92 -8.50
CA ASP A 210 4.17 23.81 -8.07
C ASP A 210 3.36 22.51 -8.07
N CYS A 211 4.02 21.43 -8.48
CA CYS A 211 3.51 20.08 -8.36
C CYS A 211 4.61 19.12 -7.88
N TYR A 212 4.20 18.00 -7.31
CA TYR A 212 5.13 16.96 -6.87
C TYR A 212 5.07 15.81 -7.86
N LYS A 213 6.21 15.51 -8.49
CA LYS A 213 6.38 14.39 -9.39
C LYS A 213 6.89 13.18 -8.61
N HIS A 214 6.08 12.13 -8.55
CA HIS A 214 6.44 10.83 -8.00
C HIS A 214 6.81 9.88 -9.14
N THR A 215 8.02 9.33 -9.13
CA THR A 215 8.47 8.41 -10.19
C THR A 215 8.81 7.05 -9.62
N ILE A 216 8.26 5.99 -10.22
CA ILE A 216 8.71 4.61 -10.02
C ILE A 216 9.71 4.30 -11.12
N ASN A 217 10.98 4.17 -10.76
CA ASN A 217 12.02 3.86 -11.73
C ASN A 217 11.90 2.42 -12.24
N SER A 218 12.05 2.23 -13.55
CA SER A 218 11.92 0.93 -14.20
C SER A 218 12.92 -0.06 -13.62
N GLY A 219 12.38 -1.10 -12.98
CA GLY A 219 13.15 -2.16 -12.36
C GLY A 219 12.27 -3.36 -12.08
N GLY A 220 11.24 -3.60 -12.90
CA GLY A 220 10.22 -4.63 -12.61
C GLY A 220 9.41 -4.36 -11.34
N PHE A 221 9.32 -3.09 -10.92
CA PHE A 221 8.35 -2.65 -9.93
C PHE A 221 7.07 -2.21 -10.65
N ARG A 222 5.97 -2.27 -9.92
CA ARG A 222 4.64 -1.89 -10.39
C ARG A 222 3.89 -1.12 -9.33
N LEU A 223 3.01 -0.23 -9.75
CA LEU A 223 2.18 0.56 -8.85
C LEU A 223 0.95 -0.26 -8.45
N ALA A 224 0.86 -0.64 -7.17
CA ALA A 224 -0.24 -1.42 -6.62
C ALA A 224 -1.49 -0.58 -6.36
N LYS A 225 -1.31 0.68 -5.91
CA LYS A 225 -2.37 1.64 -5.61
C LYS A 225 -1.79 3.01 -5.27
N ILE A 226 -2.67 4.02 -5.28
CA ILE A 226 -2.38 5.40 -4.89
C ILE A 226 -3.27 5.78 -3.71
N LYS A 227 -2.70 6.37 -2.66
CA LYS A 227 -3.45 6.82 -1.48
C LYS A 227 -2.93 8.13 -0.91
N TYR A 228 -3.70 8.78 -0.04
CA TYR A 228 -3.30 10.00 0.65
C TYR A 228 -4.11 10.23 1.94
N HIS A 229 -3.64 11.13 2.80
CA HIS A 229 -4.41 11.67 3.91
C HIS A 229 -4.85 13.11 3.63
N ILE A 230 -6.03 13.45 4.14
CA ILE A 230 -6.47 14.84 4.20
C ILE A 230 -5.66 15.56 5.29
N THR A 231 -4.96 16.63 4.93
CA THR A 231 -4.25 17.47 5.88
C THR A 231 -5.22 18.03 6.92
N ARG A 232 -4.92 17.80 8.20
CA ARG A 232 -5.81 18.15 9.34
C ARG A 232 -7.19 17.47 9.26
N GLY A 233 -7.29 16.35 8.55
CA GLY A 233 -8.50 15.55 8.42
C GLY A 233 -8.69 14.55 9.56
N ASP A 234 -9.49 13.52 9.28
CA ASP A 234 -9.86 12.42 10.17
C ASP A 234 -8.74 11.39 10.43
N GLY A 235 -7.59 11.57 9.77
CA GLY A 235 -6.49 10.62 9.82
C GLY A 235 -6.85 9.28 9.19
N GLN A 236 -7.79 9.24 8.25
CA GLN A 236 -8.12 8.05 7.47
C GLN A 236 -7.50 8.12 6.06
N TRP A 237 -7.03 6.98 5.56
CA TRP A 237 -6.54 6.83 4.20
C TRP A 237 -7.67 7.08 3.20
N ARG A 238 -7.37 7.88 2.19
CA ARG A 238 -8.15 8.04 0.97
C ARG A 238 -7.43 7.31 -0.15
N ARG A 239 -8.07 6.30 -0.74
CA ARG A 239 -7.55 5.58 -1.92
C ARG A 239 -8.13 6.20 -3.18
N ILE A 240 -7.28 6.49 -4.15
CA ILE A 240 -7.69 7.02 -5.45
C ILE A 240 -8.13 5.85 -6.33
N LYS A 241 -9.40 5.86 -6.75
CA LYS A 241 -9.99 4.85 -7.62
C LYS A 241 -10.57 5.51 -8.87
N HIS A 242 -10.44 4.84 -10.01
CA HIS A 242 -11.16 5.14 -11.25
C HIS A 242 -11.16 3.88 -12.11
N SER A 243 -12.22 3.65 -12.90
CA SER A 243 -12.33 2.44 -13.75
C SER A 243 -11.20 2.33 -14.79
N GLU A 244 -10.73 3.47 -15.30
CA GLU A 244 -9.60 3.53 -16.25
C GLU A 244 -8.23 3.58 -15.55
N LEU A 245 -8.18 3.75 -14.22
CA LEU A 245 -6.95 3.57 -13.42
C LEU A 245 -6.86 2.11 -12.97
N ALA A 246 -6.53 1.22 -13.91
CA ALA A 246 -6.41 -0.21 -13.63
C ALA A 246 -5.10 -0.50 -12.89
N PHE A 247 -5.22 -1.02 -11.66
CA PHE A 247 -4.06 -1.50 -10.89
C PHE A 247 -3.91 -3.02 -11.00
N PRO A 248 -2.68 -3.56 -10.99
CA PRO A 248 -1.41 -2.82 -10.94
C PRO A 248 -1.07 -2.12 -12.25
N ILE A 249 -0.41 -0.96 -12.16
CA ILE A 249 0.20 -0.31 -13.33
C ILE A 249 1.63 -0.82 -13.44
N GLU A 250 1.92 -1.51 -14.54
CA GLU A 250 3.20 -2.18 -14.79
C GLU A 250 4.24 -1.21 -15.38
N GLY A 251 5.51 -1.40 -15.02
CA GLY A 251 6.62 -0.65 -15.60
C GLY A 251 6.91 0.70 -14.93
N GLN A 252 7.45 1.64 -15.71
CA GLN A 252 7.74 2.99 -15.24
C GLN A 252 6.44 3.77 -15.09
N VAL A 253 6.28 4.45 -13.95
CA VAL A 253 5.11 5.27 -13.67
C VAL A 253 5.56 6.61 -13.13
N GLU A 254 4.98 7.69 -13.67
CA GLU A 254 5.15 9.05 -13.19
C GLU A 254 3.81 9.63 -12.77
N ILE A 255 3.75 10.25 -11.58
CA ILE A 255 2.53 10.88 -11.06
C ILE A 255 2.83 12.30 -10.63
N TYR A 256 2.19 13.25 -11.28
CA TYR A 256 2.30 14.68 -10.96
C TYR A 256 1.09 15.05 -10.13
N THR A 257 1.34 15.62 -8.94
CA THR A 257 0.26 15.93 -8.00
C THR A 257 0.23 17.42 -7.70
N PHE A 258 -0.93 18.03 -7.93
CA PHE A 258 -1.22 19.41 -7.59
C PHE A 258 -2.06 19.47 -6.32
N TYR A 259 -1.77 20.47 -5.48
CA TYR A 259 -2.34 20.58 -4.15
C TYR A 259 -3.16 21.87 -3.97
N SER A 260 -4.28 21.77 -3.26
CA SER A 260 -5.03 22.90 -2.71
C SER A 260 -5.09 22.77 -1.20
N SER A 261 -4.69 23.81 -0.46
CA SER A 261 -4.69 23.76 1.01
C SER A 261 -4.02 22.49 1.57
N GLN A 262 -2.90 22.07 0.95
CA GLN A 262 -2.15 20.85 1.29
C GLN A 262 -2.92 19.52 1.10
N ASN A 263 -3.96 19.51 0.26
CA ASN A 263 -4.66 18.29 -0.16
C ASN A 263 -4.51 18.08 -1.66
N PRO A 264 -4.24 16.86 -2.14
CA PRO A 264 -4.18 16.59 -3.57
C PRO A 264 -5.56 16.82 -4.21
N VAL A 265 -5.60 17.55 -5.31
CA VAL A 265 -6.84 17.93 -6.00
C VAL A 265 -6.87 17.53 -7.47
N LEU A 266 -5.69 17.39 -8.07
CA LEU A 266 -5.52 17.04 -9.48
C LEU A 266 -4.24 16.23 -9.61
N ILE A 267 -4.30 15.11 -10.33
CA ILE A 267 -3.14 14.31 -10.67
C ILE A 267 -3.06 14.10 -12.19
N TYR A 268 -1.85 14.04 -12.71
CA TYR A 268 -1.55 13.42 -14.00
C TYR A 268 -0.82 12.11 -13.73
N VAL A 269 -1.29 11.02 -14.30
CA VAL A 269 -0.63 9.71 -14.26
C VAL A 269 -0.07 9.46 -15.64
N ASP A 270 1.21 9.14 -15.74
CA ASP A 270 1.83 8.56 -16.92
C ASP A 270 2.29 7.14 -16.58
N GLY A 271 1.59 6.14 -17.13
CA GLY A 271 1.75 4.74 -16.78
C GLY A 271 1.60 3.83 -17.99
N GLY A 272 1.98 4.30 -19.18
CA GLY A 272 1.82 3.59 -20.44
C GLY A 272 0.35 3.49 -20.86
N SER A 273 -0.31 2.35 -20.59
CA SER A 273 -1.74 2.17 -20.92
C SER A 273 -2.68 3.00 -20.06
N THR A 274 -2.16 3.55 -18.95
CA THR A 274 -2.94 4.26 -17.93
C THR A 274 -2.45 5.70 -17.82
N THR A 275 -2.45 6.41 -18.95
CA THR A 275 -2.01 7.81 -19.03
C THR A 275 -3.20 8.76 -19.07
N GLY A 276 -3.16 9.82 -18.25
CA GLY A 276 -4.18 10.87 -18.25
C GLY A 276 -4.31 11.67 -16.95
N TRP A 277 -5.18 12.67 -17.01
CA TRP A 277 -5.51 13.55 -15.89
C TRP A 277 -6.72 13.03 -15.10
N TYR A 278 -6.64 13.13 -13.77
CA TYR A 278 -7.70 12.75 -12.85
C TYR A 278 -7.87 13.82 -11.78
N LYS A 279 -9.11 14.23 -11.53
CA LYS A 279 -9.43 15.24 -10.52
C LYS A 279 -10.20 14.67 -9.35
N LYS A 280 -9.97 15.26 -8.17
CA LYS A 280 -10.71 14.93 -6.96
C LYS A 280 -12.20 15.26 -7.14
N PRO A 281 -13.13 14.39 -6.72
CA PRO A 281 -14.55 14.67 -6.84
C PRO A 281 -15.00 15.77 -5.87
N THR A 282 -15.98 16.59 -6.29
CA THR A 282 -16.50 17.72 -5.49
C THR A 282 -17.14 17.29 -4.17
N ASN A 283 -17.63 16.05 -4.08
CA ASN A 283 -18.37 15.52 -2.91
C ASN A 283 -17.69 14.29 -2.25
N GLY A 284 -16.38 14.11 -2.43
CA GLY A 284 -15.67 12.97 -1.83
C GLY A 284 -15.49 13.11 -0.32
N ASN A 285 -16.13 12.25 0.48
CA ASN A 285 -15.92 12.15 1.92
C ASN A 285 -15.55 10.73 2.41
N THR A 286 -15.57 9.73 1.53
CA THR A 286 -15.33 8.31 1.84
C THR A 286 -13.85 7.94 1.84
N ASN A 287 -13.48 6.86 2.55
CA ASN A 287 -12.10 6.31 2.59
C ASN A 287 -11.59 5.80 1.23
N ASP A 288 -12.49 5.57 0.29
CA ASP A 288 -12.18 5.26 -1.10
C ASP A 288 -12.86 6.32 -1.98
N GLU A 289 -12.07 7.16 -2.66
CA GLU A 289 -12.59 8.24 -3.49
C GLU A 289 -12.56 7.82 -4.96
N GLN A 290 -13.72 7.92 -5.62
CA GLN A 290 -13.81 7.77 -7.07
C GLN A 290 -13.42 9.10 -7.71
N TRP A 291 -12.17 9.18 -8.16
CA TRP A 291 -11.65 10.34 -8.87
C TRP A 291 -12.17 10.35 -10.29
N GLU A 292 -12.38 11.53 -10.86
CA GLU A 292 -12.96 11.69 -12.19
C GLU A 292 -11.85 11.87 -13.22
N LYS A 293 -11.87 11.08 -14.30
CA LYS A 293 -10.98 11.33 -15.43
C LYS A 293 -11.36 12.64 -16.12
N VAL A 294 -10.37 13.47 -16.37
CA VAL A 294 -10.55 14.74 -17.09
C VAL A 294 -10.57 14.44 -18.59
N GLN A 295 -11.74 14.59 -19.21
CA GLN A 295 -11.95 14.30 -20.63
C GLN A 295 -11.68 15.50 -21.55
N ASP A 296 -11.80 16.72 -21.02
CA ASP A 296 -11.70 17.96 -21.79
C ASP A 296 -10.61 18.89 -21.23
N GLY A 297 -10.12 19.80 -22.07
CA GLY A 297 -9.14 20.82 -21.69
C GLY A 297 -7.70 20.34 -21.73
N LEU A 298 -7.33 19.41 -20.83
CA LEU A 298 -5.96 18.86 -20.69
C LEU A 298 -5.79 17.45 -21.26
N LYS A 299 -6.78 16.95 -21.98
CA LYS A 299 -6.69 15.63 -22.62
C LYS A 299 -5.44 15.59 -23.52
N ASP A 300 -4.65 14.55 -23.34
CA ASP A 300 -3.40 14.29 -24.08
C ASP A 300 -2.30 15.36 -23.90
N ILE A 301 -2.42 16.25 -22.91
CA ILE A 301 -1.39 17.27 -22.59
C ILE A 301 -0.63 16.84 -21.35
N ALA A 302 0.65 16.53 -21.47
CA ALA A 302 1.50 16.23 -20.31
C ALA A 302 1.84 17.52 -19.53
N PRO A 303 2.12 17.45 -18.21
CA PRO A 303 2.53 18.60 -17.41
C PRO A 303 3.70 19.41 -18.00
N GLU A 304 4.66 18.73 -18.64
CA GLU A 304 5.80 19.35 -19.33
C GLU A 304 5.38 20.23 -20.51
N GLU A 305 4.30 19.86 -21.21
CA GLU A 305 3.80 20.56 -22.39
C GLU A 305 2.97 21.81 -22.04
N ILE A 306 2.69 22.01 -20.75
CA ILE A 306 2.09 23.24 -20.23
C ILE A 306 3.15 24.35 -20.14
N GLN A 307 4.42 23.99 -20.02
CA GLN A 307 5.53 24.93 -19.88
C GLN A 307 5.58 25.91 -21.06
N ASN A 308 5.56 27.21 -20.76
CA ASN A 308 5.56 28.30 -21.73
C ASN A 308 4.36 28.30 -22.72
N ASN A 309 3.28 27.58 -22.43
CA ASN A 309 2.07 27.56 -23.25
C ASN A 309 0.87 28.10 -22.46
N CYS A 310 0.38 29.28 -22.85
CA CYS A 310 -0.59 30.01 -22.05
C CYS A 310 -2.03 29.48 -22.21
N ASP A 311 -2.36 28.86 -23.35
CA ASP A 311 -3.64 28.15 -23.52
C ASP A 311 -3.70 26.93 -22.62
N ASN A 312 -2.66 26.09 -22.63
CA ASN A 312 -2.54 24.91 -21.77
C ASN A 312 -2.51 25.31 -20.29
N TRP A 313 -1.83 26.41 -19.95
CA TRP A 313 -1.83 26.98 -18.60
C TRP A 313 -3.24 27.37 -18.16
N ASN A 314 -3.99 28.08 -19.01
CA ASN A 314 -5.35 28.52 -18.67
C ASN A 314 -6.31 27.34 -18.49
N LYS A 315 -6.13 26.25 -19.25
CA LYS A 315 -6.85 24.98 -19.04
C LYS A 315 -6.53 24.36 -17.67
N LEU A 316 -5.25 24.31 -17.28
CA LEU A 316 -4.84 23.85 -15.94
C LEU A 316 -5.43 24.72 -14.83
N VAL A 317 -5.36 26.05 -14.98
CA VAL A 317 -5.95 27.00 -14.02
C VAL A 317 -7.46 26.79 -13.89
N GLY A 318 -8.18 26.55 -14.99
CA GLY A 318 -9.60 26.23 -14.97
C GLY A 318 -9.92 25.00 -14.12
N LEU A 319 -9.23 23.88 -14.37
CA LEU A 319 -9.41 22.64 -13.60
C LEU A 319 -9.05 22.79 -12.13
N LEU A 320 -7.97 23.52 -11.83
CA LEU A 320 -7.57 23.80 -10.45
C LEU A 320 -8.62 24.68 -9.74
N LYS A 321 -9.16 25.70 -10.41
CA LYS A 321 -10.26 26.53 -9.87
C LYS A 321 -11.52 25.69 -9.59
N GLU A 322 -11.91 24.81 -10.51
CA GLU A 322 -13.02 23.87 -10.30
C GLU A 322 -12.80 22.99 -9.07
N ALA A 323 -11.56 22.56 -8.83
CA ALA A 323 -11.18 21.76 -7.67
C ALA A 323 -10.94 22.60 -6.40
N GLY A 324 -11.27 23.90 -6.41
CA GLY A 324 -11.20 24.80 -5.25
C GLY A 324 -9.87 25.54 -5.07
N CYS A 325 -8.95 25.51 -6.04
CA CYS A 325 -7.71 26.30 -6.04
C CYS A 325 -7.94 27.70 -6.64
N GLY A 326 -8.46 28.65 -5.85
CA GLY A 326 -8.74 30.01 -6.33
C GLY A 326 -7.52 30.94 -6.50
N GLY A 327 -6.32 30.52 -6.08
CA GLY A 327 -5.14 31.40 -5.99
C GLY A 327 -4.44 31.67 -7.33
N LEU A 328 -4.65 30.83 -8.35
CA LEU A 328 -3.95 30.94 -9.62
C LEU A 328 -4.66 31.89 -10.58
N LYS A 329 -3.87 32.74 -11.23
CA LYS A 329 -4.36 33.68 -12.25
C LYS A 329 -4.14 33.11 -13.64
N GLU A 330 -5.11 33.36 -14.52
CA GLU A 330 -4.96 33.11 -15.95
C GLU A 330 -3.79 33.92 -16.50
N CYS A 331 -3.18 33.37 -17.54
CA CYS A 331 -2.20 34.10 -18.31
C CYS A 331 -2.91 34.87 -19.41
N GLU A 332 -2.77 36.20 -19.37
CA GLU A 332 -3.12 37.06 -20.49
C GLU A 332 -2.04 36.87 -21.54
N GLU A 333 -2.39 36.30 -22.68
CA GLU A 333 -1.50 36.35 -23.83
C GLU A 333 -1.18 37.81 -24.12
N ARG A 334 0.12 38.14 -24.20
CA ARG A 334 0.52 39.45 -24.71
C ARG A 334 0.01 39.55 -26.14
N ALA A 335 -1.11 40.25 -26.34
CA ALA A 335 -1.63 40.66 -27.64
C ALA A 335 -0.68 41.61 -28.43
N LYS A 336 0.64 41.55 -28.21
CA LYS A 336 1.60 42.60 -28.61
C LYS A 336 2.78 42.15 -29.47
N GLN A 337 2.73 41.00 -30.13
CA GLN A 337 3.74 40.67 -31.16
C GLN A 337 3.21 40.59 -32.60
N GLN A 338 1.90 40.74 -32.84
CA GLN A 338 1.36 40.90 -34.20
C GLN A 338 1.13 42.36 -34.65
N GLU A 339 1.25 43.36 -33.77
CA GLU A 339 1.21 44.78 -34.17
C GLU A 339 2.58 45.38 -34.52
N SER A 340 3.70 44.68 -34.25
CA SER A 340 5.05 45.21 -34.51
C SER A 340 5.60 44.92 -35.92
N THR A 341 4.88 44.18 -36.78
CA THR A 341 5.32 43.88 -38.16
C THR A 341 4.45 44.52 -39.24
N LYS A 342 3.46 45.35 -38.89
CA LYS A 342 2.58 46.02 -39.87
C LYS A 342 2.74 47.55 -39.96
N ALA A 343 3.90 48.08 -39.56
CA ALA A 343 4.18 49.51 -39.63
C ALA A 343 5.61 49.84 -40.10
N THR A 344 6.11 49.17 -41.13
CA THR A 344 7.10 49.72 -42.09
C THR A 344 7.01 48.78 -43.30
N THR A 345 6.43 49.13 -44.44
CA THR A 345 7.11 49.90 -45.49
C THR A 345 6.10 50.20 -46.62
N GLU A 346 5.75 51.46 -46.84
CA GLU A 346 5.33 51.96 -48.17
C GLU A 346 6.40 52.97 -48.63
N ALA A 347 7.23 52.49 -49.56
CA ALA A 347 7.88 53.10 -50.75
C ALA A 347 8.12 54.63 -50.85
N PRO A 348 9.17 55.09 -51.59
CA PRO A 348 9.18 54.89 -53.05
C PRO A 348 10.54 54.68 -53.75
N LYS A 349 10.45 53.89 -54.84
CA LYS A 349 11.10 54.00 -56.17
C LYS A 349 12.60 54.37 -56.27
N GLY A 350 13.37 53.43 -56.83
CA GLY A 350 14.61 53.69 -57.57
C GLY A 350 15.07 52.43 -58.31
N ASP A 351 15.16 52.54 -59.65
CA ASP A 351 15.64 51.54 -60.61
C ASP A 351 17.01 50.93 -60.28
N LEU A 352 17.22 49.64 -60.61
CA LEU A 352 18.19 49.20 -61.64
C LEU A 352 18.44 47.67 -61.62
N GLN A 353 18.11 47.06 -62.76
CA GLN A 353 18.85 46.04 -63.53
C GLN A 353 19.50 44.80 -62.87
N GLN A 354 18.92 43.64 -63.24
CA GLN A 354 19.50 42.65 -64.19
C GLN A 354 20.70 41.77 -63.77
N SER A 355 20.45 40.45 -63.62
CA SER A 355 21.18 39.27 -64.18
C SER A 355 20.83 38.02 -63.35
N VAL A 356 19.85 37.20 -63.74
CA VAL A 356 19.89 35.99 -64.59
C VAL A 356 21.14 35.10 -64.49
N SER A 357 20.87 33.78 -64.30
CA SER A 357 21.66 32.58 -64.59
C SER A 357 22.60 32.06 -63.48
N SER A 358 22.68 30.77 -63.15
CA SER A 358 22.01 29.55 -63.65
C SER A 358 22.20 28.40 -62.64
N ILE A 359 21.24 27.47 -62.68
CA ILE A 359 21.27 26.13 -62.09
C ILE A 359 22.30 25.27 -62.83
N GLN A 360 23.10 24.47 -62.10
CA GLN A 360 23.37 23.08 -62.51
C GLN A 360 23.80 22.20 -61.34
N ALA A 361 23.05 21.11 -61.19
CA ALA A 361 23.35 19.96 -60.37
C ALA A 361 24.50 19.14 -60.97
N THR A 362 25.30 18.50 -60.12
CA THR A 362 25.96 17.23 -60.45
C THR A 362 26.04 16.33 -59.23
N HIS A 363 25.56 15.10 -59.44
CA HIS A 363 25.80 13.90 -58.65
C HIS A 363 27.29 13.63 -58.46
N THR A 364 27.69 13.09 -57.31
CA THR A 364 28.72 12.04 -57.23
C THR A 364 28.49 11.20 -55.98
N THR A 365 28.21 9.92 -56.21
CA THR A 365 28.22 8.81 -55.25
C THR A 365 29.63 8.24 -55.21
N GLN A 366 30.17 7.90 -54.05
CA GLN A 366 31.25 6.92 -53.94
C GLN A 366 31.10 6.12 -52.65
N GLU A 367 30.73 4.85 -52.83
CA GLU A 367 31.11 3.73 -51.96
C GLU A 367 32.63 3.60 -51.97
N GLU A 368 33.22 3.22 -50.83
CA GLU A 368 34.26 2.20 -50.86
C GLU A 368 34.23 1.34 -49.59
N ALA A 369 34.25 0.03 -49.85
CA ALA A 369 34.38 -1.06 -48.91
C ALA A 369 35.83 -1.56 -48.91
N GLY A 370 36.23 -2.23 -47.83
CA GLY A 370 37.40 -3.12 -47.77
C GLY A 370 37.93 -3.21 -46.33
N SER A 371 37.79 -4.29 -45.55
CA SER A 371 38.10 -5.74 -45.70
C SER A 371 39.54 -6.13 -45.32
N GLY A 372 39.66 -7.13 -44.43
CA GLY A 372 40.87 -7.89 -44.02
C GLY A 372 41.00 -7.91 -42.48
N GLU A 373 40.72 -8.97 -41.68
CA GLU A 373 41.19 -10.39 -41.72
C GLU A 373 42.72 -10.45 -41.91
N ASP A 374 43.57 -11.09 -41.10
CA ASP A 374 43.49 -12.16 -40.10
C ASP A 374 44.65 -11.99 -39.08
N ASP A 375 44.61 -12.69 -37.94
CA ASP A 375 45.53 -13.82 -37.65
C ASP A 375 45.83 -14.03 -36.14
N LEU A 376 46.13 -15.29 -35.86
CA LEU A 376 46.10 -16.11 -34.66
C LEU A 376 47.20 -15.80 -33.63
N GLY A 377 46.96 -16.24 -32.38
CA GLY A 377 48.05 -16.59 -31.47
C GLY A 377 47.72 -16.55 -29.97
N GLY A 378 47.25 -17.66 -29.40
CA GLY A 378 47.51 -17.98 -27.98
C GLY A 378 49.01 -18.26 -27.75
N PRO A 379 49.50 -18.37 -26.49
CA PRO A 379 49.14 -19.53 -25.68
C PRO A 379 49.05 -19.29 -24.16
N ALA A 380 48.66 -20.38 -23.48
CA ALA A 380 48.47 -20.56 -22.05
C ALA A 380 49.76 -20.59 -21.21
N VAL A 381 49.66 -20.11 -19.96
CA VAL A 381 50.39 -20.50 -18.72
C VAL A 381 49.50 -19.96 -17.56
N GLY A 382 49.19 -20.58 -16.43
CA GLY A 382 49.66 -21.76 -15.72
C GLY A 382 49.70 -21.44 -14.20
N ASN A 383 48.91 -22.17 -13.40
CA ASN A 383 49.03 -22.46 -11.96
C ASN A 383 49.16 -21.34 -10.90
N LYS A 384 48.28 -21.37 -9.88
CA LYS A 384 48.64 -21.89 -8.53
C LYS A 384 47.44 -22.07 -7.60
N THR A 385 47.36 -23.28 -7.07
CA THR A 385 46.77 -23.67 -5.79
C THR A 385 47.29 -22.82 -4.63
N ASP A 386 46.43 -22.48 -3.66
CA ASP A 386 46.84 -22.54 -2.27
C ASP A 386 45.70 -22.95 -1.33
N THR A 387 45.99 -24.02 -0.61
CA THR A 387 45.30 -24.62 0.54
C THR A 387 45.71 -23.88 1.81
N GLY A 388 44.81 -23.70 2.79
CA GLY A 388 45.26 -23.21 4.10
C GLY A 388 44.18 -22.99 5.15
N ASN A 389 43.87 -24.05 5.90
CA ASN A 389 43.24 -24.06 7.22
C ASN A 389 43.77 -22.97 8.16
N THR A 390 42.91 -22.42 9.03
CA THR A 390 43.21 -22.41 10.47
C THR A 390 41.94 -22.38 11.32
N GLU A 391 41.69 -23.51 11.98
CA GLU A 391 40.91 -23.58 13.21
C GLU A 391 41.55 -22.68 14.28
N LYS A 392 40.72 -22.02 15.09
CA LYS A 392 41.08 -21.74 16.48
C LYS A 392 39.83 -21.76 17.35
N ALA A 393 39.57 -22.95 17.89
CA ALA A 393 38.87 -23.11 19.13
C ALA A 393 39.71 -22.51 20.28
N LEU A 394 39.06 -21.75 21.15
CA LEU A 394 39.52 -21.60 22.53
C LEU A 394 38.33 -21.84 23.46
N ILE A 395 38.45 -22.94 24.19
CA ILE A 395 37.64 -23.35 25.33
C ILE A 395 38.08 -22.53 26.56
N VAL A 396 37.20 -22.51 27.58
CA VAL A 396 37.39 -22.22 29.02
C VAL A 396 36.55 -20.99 29.43
N GLY A 397 35.61 -21.05 30.37
CA GLY A 397 35.38 -22.09 31.37
C GLY A 397 34.02 -22.02 32.04
N VAL A 398 33.65 -23.20 32.52
CA VAL A 398 32.57 -23.55 33.44
C VAL A 398 32.78 -22.88 34.79
N THR A 399 31.70 -22.32 35.36
CA THR A 399 31.52 -22.32 36.82
C THR A 399 30.09 -22.70 37.13
N THR A 400 29.93 -23.95 37.52
CA THR A 400 28.81 -24.50 38.27
C THR A 400 28.77 -23.90 39.67
N ARG A 401 27.59 -23.50 40.15
CA ARG A 401 27.26 -23.53 41.58
C ARG A 401 25.88 -24.12 41.77
N ASP A 402 25.96 -25.34 42.27
CA ASP A 402 24.99 -26.11 43.02
C ASP A 402 24.64 -25.40 44.35
N SER A 403 23.38 -25.49 44.77
CA SER A 403 22.93 -25.42 46.18
C SER A 403 21.42 -25.69 46.26
N THR A 404 21.10 -26.97 46.50
CA THR A 404 20.16 -27.46 47.54
C THR A 404 19.56 -26.40 48.48
N ASP A 405 18.23 -26.40 48.65
CA ASP A 405 17.59 -26.98 49.85
C ASP A 405 16.05 -27.03 49.76
N SER A 406 15.49 -28.15 50.17
CA SER A 406 14.13 -28.35 50.72
C SER A 406 14.26 -28.28 52.27
N PRO A 407 13.23 -28.23 53.15
CA PRO A 407 11.95 -28.95 53.04
C PRO A 407 10.71 -28.34 53.79
N SER A 408 9.61 -29.11 53.76
CA SER A 408 8.61 -29.32 54.84
C SER A 408 7.53 -28.26 55.13
N GLU A 409 6.24 -28.59 54.94
CA GLU A 409 5.25 -29.08 55.95
C GLU A 409 4.34 -27.93 56.43
N THR A 410 3.05 -27.98 56.81
CA THR A 410 1.95 -28.97 56.95
C THR A 410 0.69 -28.14 57.35
N THR A 411 -0.54 -28.65 57.10
CA THR A 411 -1.81 -28.41 57.88
C THR A 411 -2.48 -27.02 57.82
N THR A 412 -3.81 -26.78 57.89
CA THR A 412 -5.05 -27.53 58.19
C THR A 412 -6.28 -26.76 57.63
N ALA A 413 -7.40 -27.48 57.50
CA ALA A 413 -8.82 -27.14 57.30
C ALA A 413 -9.38 -25.81 57.88
N SER A 414 -10.47 -25.26 57.30
CA SER A 414 -11.88 -25.58 57.69
C SER A 414 -12.90 -24.67 56.99
N ASP A 415 -14.08 -25.25 56.76
CA ASP A 415 -15.46 -24.70 56.59
C ASP A 415 -15.77 -23.64 55.51
N SER A 416 -16.69 -23.89 54.56
CA SER A 416 -18.15 -24.15 54.66
C SER A 416 -18.96 -22.86 54.85
N GLU A 417 -19.65 -22.41 53.79
CA GLU A 417 -21.12 -22.27 53.81
C GLU A 417 -21.69 -21.92 52.42
N GLN A 418 -22.80 -22.60 52.12
CA GLN A 418 -23.72 -22.47 50.99
C GLN A 418 -24.67 -21.27 51.22
N PRO A 419 -25.32 -20.68 50.19
CA PRO A 419 -26.75 -20.96 50.05
C PRO A 419 -27.30 -21.00 48.60
N THR A 420 -28.01 -22.10 48.33
CA THR A 420 -29.32 -22.27 47.67
C THR A 420 -29.78 -21.41 46.47
N SER A 421 -30.14 -22.18 45.44
CA SER A 421 -30.97 -21.93 44.25
C SER A 421 -32.36 -21.31 44.48
N ARG A 422 -32.84 -20.54 43.48
CA ARG A 422 -34.26 -20.50 43.08
C ARG A 422 -34.43 -20.33 41.56
N THR A 423 -35.18 -21.27 40.98
CA THR A 423 -35.74 -21.29 39.62
C THR A 423 -37.06 -20.52 39.57
N PRO A 424 -37.45 -19.92 38.42
CA PRO A 424 -38.86 -19.79 38.09
C PRO A 424 -39.23 -20.37 36.72
N SER A 425 -40.14 -21.35 36.80
CA SER A 425 -41.25 -21.75 35.93
C SER A 425 -41.48 -21.10 34.54
N THR A 426 -41.58 -22.00 33.57
CA THR A 426 -42.26 -21.93 32.26
C THR A 426 -43.77 -21.70 32.36
N PRO A 427 -44.40 -21.07 31.35
CA PRO A 427 -45.78 -21.41 30.99
C PRO A 427 -45.96 -21.91 29.54
N ALA A 428 -46.70 -23.03 29.46
CA ALA A 428 -47.64 -23.56 28.47
C ALA A 428 -47.58 -23.18 26.97
N ALA A 429 -47.71 -24.25 26.17
CA ALA A 429 -47.94 -24.27 24.73
C ALA A 429 -49.34 -23.79 24.31
N ILE A 430 -49.41 -23.19 23.10
CA ILE A 430 -50.64 -23.06 22.31
C ILE A 430 -50.37 -23.67 20.93
N THR A 431 -51.23 -24.60 20.57
CA THR A 431 -51.36 -25.31 19.29
C THR A 431 -51.97 -24.45 18.19
N GLY A 432 -51.46 -24.62 16.96
CA GLY A 432 -52.27 -24.63 15.73
C GLY A 432 -52.14 -23.44 14.78
N ALA A 433 -51.54 -23.67 13.61
CA ALA A 433 -52.14 -23.46 12.27
C ALA A 433 -51.04 -23.40 11.19
N GLU A 434 -51.17 -24.25 10.18
CA GLU A 434 -50.39 -24.20 8.93
C GLU A 434 -50.90 -23.08 8.02
N ILE A 435 -50.00 -22.29 7.43
CA ILE A 435 -50.21 -21.58 6.15
C ILE A 435 -48.85 -21.51 5.40
N PRO A 436 -48.79 -21.82 4.09
CA PRO A 436 -47.56 -21.82 3.32
C PRO A 436 -47.19 -20.39 2.88
N ILE A 437 -45.90 -20.02 2.91
CA ILE A 437 -45.44 -18.75 2.33
C ILE A 437 -44.22 -19.00 1.45
N ALA A 438 -44.44 -18.77 0.16
CA ALA A 438 -43.44 -18.47 -0.83
C ALA A 438 -42.96 -17.01 -0.67
N GLY A 439 -41.65 -16.80 -0.85
CA GLY A 439 -41.11 -15.62 -1.54
C GLY A 439 -40.95 -14.29 -0.79
N LEU A 440 -39.70 -13.82 -0.82
CA LEU A 440 -39.23 -12.43 -0.99
C LEU A 440 -39.00 -11.53 0.26
N LEU A 441 -37.72 -11.17 0.41
CA LEU A 441 -37.13 -9.84 0.64
C LEU A 441 -37.79 -8.89 1.64
N SER A 442 -37.06 -8.54 2.71
CA SER A 442 -36.95 -7.17 3.24
C SER A 442 -35.90 -7.09 4.35
N TRP A 443 -34.80 -6.39 4.11
CA TRP A 443 -33.95 -5.82 5.16
C TRP A 443 -34.33 -4.36 5.36
N SER A 444 -34.79 -4.00 6.56
CA SER A 444 -34.68 -2.64 7.08
C SER A 444 -35.04 -2.57 8.58
N THR A 445 -34.43 -1.58 9.23
CA THR A 445 -34.72 -1.00 10.56
C THR A 445 -33.91 -1.52 11.76
N LEU A 446 -32.83 -0.79 12.08
CA LEU A 446 -32.48 -0.50 13.48
C LEU A 446 -32.37 1.03 13.63
N GLY A 447 -33.19 1.56 14.53
CA GLY A 447 -33.46 2.97 14.73
C GLY A 447 -32.46 3.68 15.65
N ALA A 448 -32.30 4.97 15.39
CA ALA A 448 -31.65 5.93 16.25
C ALA A 448 -32.61 6.45 17.31
N SER A 449 -32.17 6.51 18.58
CA SER A 449 -32.82 7.27 19.64
C SER A 449 -32.02 8.53 19.95
N SER A 450 -32.56 9.68 19.57
CA SER A 450 -32.10 11.01 19.97
C SER A 450 -32.52 11.31 21.41
N GLY A 451 -31.56 11.72 22.24
CA GLY A 451 -31.81 12.35 23.54
C GLY A 451 -31.17 13.74 23.58
N THR A 452 -32.00 14.77 23.80
CA THR A 452 -31.62 16.19 23.85
C THR A 452 -30.89 16.59 25.14
N LEU A 453 -29.86 17.42 24.97
CA LEU A 453 -29.02 18.09 25.96
C LEU A 453 -29.77 19.14 26.79
N ALA A 454 -29.44 19.22 28.09
CA ALA A 454 -29.49 20.46 28.87
C ALA A 454 -28.47 20.38 30.01
N GLY A 455 -27.53 21.34 30.08
CA GLY A 455 -26.80 21.64 31.32
C GLY A 455 -25.31 21.95 31.20
N SER A 456 -25.00 23.24 31.36
CA SER A 456 -23.84 23.79 32.09
C SER A 456 -22.48 23.89 31.37
N ALA A 457 -22.24 25.10 30.87
CA ALA A 457 -20.94 25.63 30.47
C ALA A 457 -20.02 25.95 31.67
N ALA A 458 -18.73 26.13 31.34
CA ALA A 458 -17.65 26.76 32.11
C ALA A 458 -16.83 25.85 33.05
N THR A 459 -15.73 25.25 32.51
CA THR A 459 -14.41 25.13 33.19
C THR A 459 -13.27 24.49 32.34
N PHE A 460 -13.43 24.19 31.05
CA PHE A 460 -12.43 23.40 30.30
C PHE A 460 -11.46 24.13 29.35
N PHE A 461 -11.15 25.41 29.57
CA PHE A 461 -10.18 26.14 28.71
C PHE A 461 -8.72 26.16 29.22
N GLY A 462 -8.42 25.51 30.36
CA GLY A 462 -7.06 25.42 30.90
C GLY A 462 -6.24 24.18 30.47
N GLY A 463 -6.88 23.10 30.01
CA GLY A 463 -6.23 21.79 29.78
C GLY A 463 -5.81 21.50 28.33
N TRP A 464 -6.41 22.16 27.34
CA TRP A 464 -6.21 21.82 25.92
C TRP A 464 -4.80 22.16 25.41
N LYS A 465 -4.13 23.16 26.01
CA LYS A 465 -2.80 23.61 25.58
C LYS A 465 -1.65 22.74 26.13
N LEU A 466 -1.89 21.96 27.19
CA LEU A 466 -0.92 20.95 27.65
C LEU A 466 -1.09 19.61 26.92
N TYR A 467 -2.31 19.26 26.50
CA TYR A 467 -2.60 18.02 25.77
C TYR A 467 -1.99 18.00 24.35
N ASN A 468 -1.87 19.14 23.68
CA ASN A 468 -1.28 19.22 22.33
C ASN A 468 0.25 19.27 22.29
N ARG A 469 0.95 19.22 23.44
CA ARG A 469 2.42 19.15 23.48
C ARG A 469 2.96 17.71 23.64
N SER A 470 2.08 16.71 23.82
CA SER A 470 2.47 15.29 23.98
C SER A 470 2.37 14.45 22.69
N ARG A 471 2.03 15.03 21.54
CA ARG A 471 2.12 14.37 20.22
C ARG A 471 3.44 14.66 19.48
N GLY A 472 4.52 14.81 20.24
CA GLY A 472 5.85 14.54 19.70
C GLY A 472 5.95 13.04 19.42
N ASP A 473 6.38 12.70 18.21
CA ASP A 473 6.69 11.37 17.72
C ASP A 473 7.39 10.50 18.80
N PRO A 474 6.81 9.37 19.27
CA PRO A 474 7.34 8.60 20.41
C PRO A 474 8.63 7.81 20.12
N TRP A 475 9.29 8.03 18.96
CA TRP A 475 10.43 7.22 18.51
C TRP A 475 11.81 7.88 18.59
N VAL A 476 11.96 9.04 19.25
CA VAL A 476 13.29 9.56 19.58
C VAL A 476 13.76 8.96 20.91
N ARG A 477 14.38 7.77 20.86
CA ARG A 477 15.33 7.37 21.91
C ARG A 477 16.70 7.86 21.49
N GLN A 478 17.27 8.77 22.29
CA GLN A 478 18.69 9.08 22.25
C GLN A 478 19.47 7.80 22.58
N ILE A 479 20.46 7.48 21.74
CA ILE A 479 21.59 6.62 22.08
C ILE A 479 22.61 7.48 22.83
#